data_AF-A0A522N2D5-F1
#
_entry.id   AF-A0A522N2D5-F1
#
_cell.length_a   1.000
_cell.length_b   1.000
_cell.length_c   1.000
_cell.angle_alpha   90.00
_cell.angle_beta   90.00
_cell.angle_gamma   90.00
#
_symmetry.space_group_name_H-M   'P 1'
#
loop_
_entity.id
_entity.type
_entity.pdbx_description
1 polymer ?
#
loop_
_entity_poly.entity_id
_entity_poly.type
_entity_poly.pdbx_seq_one_letter_code
_entity_poly.pdbx_strand_id
1 'polypeptide(L)'
;MKPDAAEAQLGREAPGVIPEGGEHRAAGAGVSDHGQLAWESGAAAGATGSVATGAPGGSAGTGVGDARPGALTRFHGTVDVDPVRARKVLTDVVDEVLVHLAAYPDAMVRVSLDIEATSARGFDAKTVLTLSENAKSLKFRSHGFEEE
;
A
#
# COMPACT_ATOMS: atom_id res chain seq x y z
N MET A 1 -9.64 92.69 -6.86
CA MET A 1 -10.39 92.18 -5.69
C MET A 1 -9.37 91.90 -4.59
N LYS A 2 -9.53 92.49 -3.40
CA LYS A 2 -8.89 92.03 -2.14
C LYS A 2 -9.78 90.93 -1.50
N PRO A 3 -9.40 90.29 -0.38
CA PRO A 3 -8.31 89.33 -0.06
C PRO A 3 -8.94 87.97 0.39
N ASP A 4 -8.24 86.96 0.92
CA ASP A 4 -8.15 86.60 2.37
C ASP A 4 -7.42 85.22 2.43
N ALA A 5 -6.23 85.06 3.03
CA ALA A 5 -5.92 84.82 4.45
C ALA A 5 -6.11 83.36 4.95
N ALA A 6 -5.30 82.98 5.95
CA ALA A 6 -5.18 81.70 6.71
C ALA A 6 -4.12 80.70 6.18
N GLU A 7 -2.87 80.71 6.66
CA GLU A 7 -2.35 80.20 7.97
C GLU A 7 -2.42 78.66 8.07
N ALA A 8 -1.31 77.93 8.08
CA ALA A 8 -0.35 77.68 9.18
C ALA A 8 -0.71 76.48 10.09
N GLN A 9 0.27 75.56 10.23
CA GLN A 9 0.65 74.78 11.42
C GLN A 9 -0.23 73.64 11.99
N LEU A 10 0.36 72.44 11.95
CA LEU A 10 0.79 71.60 13.11
C LEU A 10 -0.23 70.74 13.90
N GLY A 11 0.13 69.45 14.08
CA GLY A 11 -0.31 68.57 15.17
C GLY A 11 -0.52 67.12 14.69
N ARG A 12 -0.11 66.03 15.33
CA ARG A 12 0.53 65.73 16.63
C ARG A 12 1.18 64.32 16.54
N GLU A 13 1.96 64.00 17.57
CA GLU A 13 2.82 62.85 17.83
C GLU A 13 2.15 61.44 17.82
N ALA A 14 3.02 60.39 17.80
CA ALA A 14 2.76 58.94 17.84
C ALA A 14 2.18 58.43 19.19
N PRO A 15 1.73 57.15 19.43
CA PRO A 15 2.50 55.90 19.28
C PRO A 15 1.69 54.64 18.85
N GLY A 16 2.37 53.49 18.68
CA GLY A 16 1.83 52.26 18.09
C GLY A 16 0.97 51.37 18.98
N VAL A 17 0.39 50.33 18.38
CA VAL A 17 -0.11 49.09 19.00
C VAL A 17 -0.10 47.97 17.93
N ILE A 18 0.53 46.85 18.27
CA ILE A 18 0.22 45.50 17.73
C ILE A 18 -0.51 44.79 18.89
N PRO A 19 -1.61 44.05 18.66
CA PRO A 19 -1.47 42.59 18.72
C PRO A 19 -2.42 41.77 17.79
N GLU A 20 -1.88 40.61 17.40
CA GLU A 20 -2.42 39.23 17.35
C GLU A 20 -3.92 38.91 17.13
N GLY A 21 -4.12 37.83 16.34
CA GLY A 21 -5.15 36.81 16.62
C GLY A 21 -6.30 36.72 15.62
N GLY A 22 -6.33 35.67 14.79
CA GLY A 22 -7.44 35.40 13.87
C GLY A 22 -7.34 34.02 13.23
N GLU A 23 -7.63 32.99 14.02
CA GLU A 23 -7.68 31.58 13.65
C GLU A 23 -8.73 31.35 12.56
N HIS A 24 -8.33 30.85 11.39
CA HIS A 24 -9.27 30.32 10.39
C HIS A 24 -9.52 28.84 10.63
N ARG A 25 -10.65 28.57 11.29
CA ARG A 25 -11.23 27.26 11.55
C ARG A 25 -12.29 26.95 10.49
N ALA A 26 -12.19 25.79 9.84
CA ALA A 26 -13.28 25.06 9.17
C ALA A 26 -12.83 23.58 9.11
N ALA A 27 -13.37 22.61 9.87
CA ALA A 27 -14.66 21.93 9.71
C ALA A 27 -14.94 21.54 8.25
N GLY A 28 -15.08 20.30 7.80
CA GLY A 28 -15.15 18.96 8.40
C GLY A 28 -15.88 18.09 7.35
N ALA A 29 -15.38 16.90 6.99
CA ALA A 29 -16.14 15.95 6.16
C ALA A 29 -15.54 14.54 6.18
N GLY A 30 -16.34 13.57 6.62
CA GLY A 30 -16.44 12.22 6.04
C GLY A 30 -15.30 11.24 6.31
N VAL A 31 -15.32 10.57 7.46
CA VAL A 31 -14.79 9.20 7.54
C VAL A 31 -15.83 8.30 6.89
N SER A 32 -15.62 7.95 5.63
CA SER A 32 -16.37 6.90 4.97
C SER A 32 -15.81 5.55 5.41
N ASP A 33 -16.58 4.90 6.29
CA ASP A 33 -16.63 3.46 6.48
C ASP A 33 -16.66 2.76 5.11
N HIS A 34 -15.51 2.26 4.66
CA HIS A 34 -15.44 1.37 3.52
C HIS A 34 -15.59 -0.07 4.03
N GLY A 35 -16.85 -0.45 4.19
CA GLY A 35 -17.37 -1.63 3.51
C GLY A 35 -16.70 -2.95 3.90
N GLN A 36 -17.21 -3.53 4.97
CA GLN A 36 -17.19 -4.96 5.21
C GLN A 36 -17.79 -5.68 3.99
N LEU A 37 -16.96 -6.15 3.06
CA LEU A 37 -17.37 -7.02 1.97
C LEU A 37 -17.55 -8.44 2.52
N ALA A 38 -18.68 -8.67 3.17
CA ALA A 38 -19.23 -10.00 3.37
C ALA A 38 -19.77 -10.49 2.02
N TRP A 39 -19.03 -11.34 1.34
CA TRP A 39 -19.49 -12.00 0.12
C TRP A 39 -20.10 -13.34 0.51
N GLU A 40 -21.43 -13.34 0.66
CA GLU A 40 -22.23 -14.54 0.85
C GLU A 40 -22.15 -15.40 -0.42
N SER A 41 -21.79 -16.67 -0.24
CA SER A 41 -21.56 -17.64 -1.32
C SER A 41 -22.90 -18.15 -1.87
N GLY A 42 -23.29 -17.70 -3.07
CA GLY A 42 -24.40 -18.27 -3.83
C GLY A 42 -23.95 -19.47 -4.66
N ALA A 43 -24.34 -20.69 -4.25
CA ALA A 43 -24.15 -21.92 -5.01
C ALA A 43 -25.40 -22.25 -5.85
N ALA A 44 -25.21 -22.58 -7.14
CA ALA A 44 -26.27 -23.13 -7.98
C ALA A 44 -25.76 -24.08 -9.08
N ALA A 45 -26.49 -25.22 -9.18
CA ALA A 45 -26.63 -26.19 -10.27
C ALA A 45 -25.39 -27.03 -10.68
N GLY A 46 -25.42 -28.35 -10.81
CA GLY A 46 -26.51 -29.30 -11.01
C GLY A 46 -26.35 -29.99 -12.37
N ALA A 47 -26.05 -31.30 -12.41
CA ALA A 47 -26.56 -32.26 -13.41
C ALA A 47 -25.99 -33.67 -13.19
N THR A 48 -26.92 -34.60 -13.08
CA THR A 48 -26.79 -36.05 -12.96
C THR A 48 -26.53 -36.73 -14.30
N GLY A 49 -25.69 -37.76 -14.32
CA GLY A 49 -25.54 -38.68 -15.45
C GLY A 49 -25.24 -40.10 -14.95
N SER A 50 -26.23 -40.98 -15.09
CA SER A 50 -26.18 -42.42 -14.77
C SER A 50 -25.76 -43.22 -16.01
N VAL A 51 -24.94 -44.28 -15.85
CA VAL A 51 -25.32 -45.69 -16.13
C VAL A 51 -24.16 -46.65 -15.79
N ALA A 52 -24.50 -47.76 -15.11
CA ALA A 52 -23.67 -48.96 -14.93
C ALA A 52 -23.57 -49.75 -16.26
N THR A 53 -22.56 -50.59 -16.54
CA THR A 53 -22.40 -51.95 -15.98
C THR A 53 -21.16 -52.60 -16.60
N GLY A 54 -20.39 -53.38 -15.82
CA GLY A 54 -19.43 -54.36 -16.35
C GLY A 54 -18.35 -54.79 -15.35
N ALA A 55 -18.44 -56.00 -14.83
CA ALA A 55 -17.41 -56.68 -14.02
C ALA A 55 -17.46 -58.19 -14.33
N PRO A 56 -16.47 -59.02 -13.96
CA PRO A 56 -15.05 -58.76 -13.64
C PRO A 56 -14.10 -59.69 -14.46
N GLY A 57 -12.80 -59.42 -14.45
CA GLY A 57 -11.79 -60.33 -15.03
C GLY A 57 -10.39 -59.94 -14.58
N GLY A 58 -9.82 -60.69 -13.65
CA GLY A 58 -8.55 -60.39 -13.02
C GLY A 58 -7.32 -60.69 -13.88
N SER A 59 -6.24 -59.96 -13.64
CA SER A 59 -4.91 -60.53 -13.43
C SER A 59 -4.02 -59.43 -12.84
N ALA A 60 -3.21 -59.81 -11.86
CA ALA A 60 -2.35 -58.93 -11.09
C ALA A 60 -1.37 -58.17 -12.00
N GLY A 61 -1.67 -56.90 -12.26
CA GLY A 61 -0.73 -55.93 -12.79
C GLY A 61 -0.06 -55.23 -11.62
N THR A 62 1.25 -55.41 -11.51
CA THR A 62 2.17 -54.65 -10.67
C THR A 62 1.71 -53.22 -10.51
N GLY A 63 1.36 -52.83 -9.28
CA GLY A 63 0.93 -51.49 -8.95
C GLY A 63 2.08 -50.51 -9.20
N VAL A 64 2.19 -50.04 -10.44
CA VAL A 64 2.76 -48.74 -10.73
C VAL A 64 1.72 -47.78 -10.16
N GLY A 65 1.92 -47.38 -8.90
CA GLY A 65 1.12 -46.34 -8.29
C GLY A 65 1.12 -45.17 -9.25
N ASP A 66 -0.05 -44.84 -9.79
CA ASP A 66 -0.29 -43.59 -10.47
C ASP A 66 0.00 -42.50 -9.44
N ALA A 67 1.24 -42.02 -9.45
CA ALA A 67 1.69 -40.96 -8.59
C ALA A 67 1.03 -39.69 -9.12
N ARG A 68 -0.24 -39.48 -8.73
CA ARG A 68 -0.86 -38.17 -8.85
C ARG A 68 0.13 -37.17 -8.28
N PRO A 69 0.50 -36.11 -9.02
CA PRO A 69 1.41 -35.10 -8.52
C PRO A 69 0.92 -34.69 -7.14
N GLY A 70 1.83 -34.72 -6.15
CA GLY A 70 1.49 -34.30 -4.79
C GLY A 70 0.83 -32.91 -4.83
N ALA A 71 -0.09 -32.66 -3.90
CA ALA A 71 -0.75 -31.36 -3.81
C ALA A 71 0.30 -30.23 -3.72
N LEU A 72 0.11 -29.16 -4.49
CA LEU A 72 0.95 -27.97 -4.43
C LEU A 72 0.56 -27.18 -3.18
N THR A 73 1.43 -27.18 -2.16
CA THR A 73 1.12 -26.61 -0.83
C THR A 73 1.82 -25.30 -0.53
N ARG A 74 2.73 -24.83 -1.40
CA ARG A 74 3.49 -23.59 -1.20
C ARG A 74 3.66 -22.82 -2.50
N PHE A 75 3.22 -21.56 -2.50
CA PHE A 75 3.59 -20.58 -3.50
C PHE A 75 4.82 -19.77 -3.03
N HIS A 76 5.74 -19.49 -3.95
CA HIS A 76 6.82 -18.53 -3.76
C HIS A 76 7.01 -17.77 -5.07
N GLY A 77 7.33 -16.48 -4.99
CA GLY A 77 7.54 -15.64 -6.14
C GLY A 77 8.38 -14.42 -5.79
N THR A 78 9.16 -13.98 -6.77
CA THR A 78 9.98 -12.77 -6.71
C THR A 78 9.74 -12.03 -8.02
N VAL A 79 9.65 -10.69 -7.94
CA VAL A 79 9.54 -9.82 -9.10
C VAL A 79 10.56 -8.70 -8.95
N ASP A 80 11.36 -8.47 -9.98
CA ASP A 80 12.21 -7.29 -10.06
C ASP A 80 11.35 -6.08 -10.42
N VAL A 81 11.48 -5.03 -9.63
CA VAL A 81 10.61 -3.85 -9.75
C VAL A 81 11.43 -2.68 -10.27
N ASP A 82 11.06 -2.16 -11.44
CA ASP A 82 11.55 -0.86 -11.92
C ASP A 82 11.07 0.24 -10.94
N PRO A 83 11.99 1.00 -10.32
CA PRO A 83 11.63 2.06 -9.37
C PRO A 83 10.64 3.09 -9.93
N VAL A 84 10.71 3.38 -11.24
CA VAL A 84 9.82 4.35 -11.91
C VAL A 84 8.39 3.83 -11.99
N ARG A 85 8.22 2.51 -12.09
CA ARG A 85 6.92 1.83 -12.20
C ARG A 85 6.50 1.12 -10.91
N ALA A 86 7.27 1.26 -9.83
CA ALA A 86 7.10 0.49 -8.61
C ALA A 86 5.68 0.53 -8.05
N ARG A 87 5.05 1.72 -8.05
CA ARG A 87 3.67 1.86 -7.60
C ARG A 87 2.70 0.95 -8.38
N LYS A 88 2.79 0.95 -9.72
CA LYS A 88 1.90 0.13 -10.55
C LYS A 88 2.15 -1.36 -10.31
N VAL A 89 3.42 -1.78 -10.35
CA VAL A 89 3.78 -3.19 -10.19
C VAL A 89 3.32 -3.73 -8.84
N LEU A 90 3.51 -2.97 -7.76
CA LEU A 90 3.03 -3.38 -6.44
C LEU A 90 1.50 -3.46 -6.38
N THR A 91 0.78 -2.56 -7.06
CA THR A 91 -0.69 -2.66 -7.20
C THR A 91 -1.09 -3.92 -7.95
N ASP A 92 -0.47 -4.21 -9.09
CA ASP A 92 -0.76 -5.41 -9.88
C ASP A 92 -0.51 -6.69 -9.05
N VAL A 93 0.59 -6.74 -8.28
CA VAL A 93 0.88 -7.88 -7.38
C VAL A 93 -0.19 -8.05 -6.30
N VAL A 94 -0.70 -6.95 -5.74
CA VAL A 94 -1.79 -7.01 -4.76
C VAL A 94 -3.04 -7.59 -5.41
N ASP A 95 -3.46 -7.04 -6.54
CA ASP A 95 -4.75 -7.34 -7.17
C ASP A 95 -4.76 -8.71 -7.86
N GLU A 96 -3.64 -9.11 -8.46
CA GLU A 96 -3.55 -10.33 -9.28
C GLU A 96 -2.93 -11.52 -8.55
N VAL A 97 -2.24 -11.31 -7.42
CA VAL A 97 -1.62 -12.41 -6.67
C VAL A 97 -2.14 -12.48 -5.25
N LEU A 98 -2.05 -11.39 -4.49
CA LEU A 98 -2.40 -11.43 -3.06
C LEU A 98 -3.89 -11.65 -2.84
N VAL A 99 -4.76 -11.08 -3.67
CA VAL A 99 -6.21 -11.33 -3.61
C VAL A 99 -6.52 -12.82 -3.76
N HIS A 100 -5.87 -13.52 -4.70
CA HIS A 100 -6.09 -14.95 -4.90
C HIS A 100 -5.54 -15.80 -3.75
N LEU A 101 -4.38 -15.44 -3.19
CA LEU A 101 -3.83 -16.15 -2.03
C LEU A 101 -4.69 -15.94 -0.78
N ALA A 102 -5.24 -14.75 -0.59
CA ALA A 102 -6.12 -14.41 0.54
C ALA A 102 -7.47 -15.14 0.48
N ALA A 103 -7.90 -15.63 -0.69
CA ALA A 103 -9.13 -16.41 -0.84
C ALA A 103 -9.03 -17.83 -0.23
N TYR A 104 -7.83 -18.29 0.16
CA TYR A 104 -7.62 -19.59 0.80
C TYR A 104 -7.66 -19.44 2.32
N PRO A 105 -8.65 -20.03 3.03
CA PRO A 105 -8.85 -19.82 4.47
C PRO A 105 -7.65 -20.17 5.35
N ASP A 106 -6.87 -21.17 4.95
CA ASP A 106 -5.73 -21.68 5.74
C ASP A 106 -4.38 -21.17 5.23
N ALA A 107 -4.36 -20.24 4.26
CA ALA A 107 -3.10 -19.75 3.70
C ALA A 107 -2.43 -18.71 4.61
N MET A 108 -1.19 -18.99 5.01
CA MET A 108 -0.34 -18.02 5.68
C MET A 108 0.47 -17.22 4.65
N VAL A 109 0.04 -15.99 4.38
CA VAL A 109 0.69 -15.12 3.39
C VAL A 109 1.71 -14.19 4.07
N ARG A 110 2.96 -14.20 3.59
CA ARG A 110 4.00 -13.25 3.97
C ARG A 110 4.51 -12.53 2.73
N VAL A 111 4.46 -11.20 2.77
CA VAL A 111 5.06 -10.33 1.76
C VAL A 111 6.31 -9.69 2.36
N SER A 112 7.35 -9.50 1.55
CA SER A 112 8.57 -8.80 1.94
C SER A 112 9.05 -7.97 0.76
N LEU A 113 9.38 -6.71 1.02
CA LEU A 113 9.95 -5.78 0.05
C LEU A 113 11.34 -5.39 0.55
N ASP A 114 12.31 -5.49 -0.35
CA ASP A 114 13.69 -5.05 -0.13
C ASP A 114 13.97 -3.85 -1.01
N ILE A 115 14.73 -2.87 -0.50
CA ILE A 115 15.05 -1.63 -1.21
C ILE A 115 16.55 -1.39 -1.05
N GLU A 116 17.27 -1.49 -2.16
CA GLU A 116 18.70 -1.23 -2.24
C GLU A 116 18.94 0.01 -3.09
N ALA A 117 19.84 0.89 -2.64
CA ALA A 117 20.28 2.05 -3.39
C ALA A 117 21.74 2.36 -3.06
N THR A 118 22.55 2.55 -4.11
CA THR A 118 23.94 2.94 -4.00
C THR A 118 24.15 4.33 -4.62
N SER A 119 25.09 5.09 -4.06
CA SER A 119 25.48 6.40 -4.58
C SER A 119 26.99 6.54 -4.49
N ALA A 120 27.66 6.70 -5.63
CA ALA A 120 29.12 6.85 -5.68
C ALA A 120 29.65 8.09 -4.94
N ARG A 121 28.78 9.09 -4.67
CA ARG A 121 29.12 10.28 -3.89
C ARG A 121 28.60 10.24 -2.46
N GLY A 122 28.02 9.11 -2.05
CA GLY A 122 27.26 8.99 -0.82
C GLY A 122 25.89 9.69 -0.87
N PHE A 123 25.18 9.62 0.25
CA PHE A 123 23.92 10.31 0.48
C PHE A 123 24.16 11.51 1.40
N ASP A 124 23.56 12.65 1.09
CA ASP A 124 23.66 13.82 1.96
C ASP A 124 22.87 13.63 3.27
N ALA A 125 23.21 14.43 4.29
CA ALA A 125 22.61 14.33 5.62
C ALA A 125 21.08 14.51 5.63
N LYS A 126 20.53 15.34 4.74
CA LYS A 126 19.08 15.54 4.64
C LYS A 126 18.41 14.28 4.09
N THR A 127 19.01 13.66 3.08
CA THR A 127 18.54 12.39 2.51
C THR A 127 18.59 11.26 3.54
N VAL A 128 19.71 11.13 4.26
CA VAL A 128 19.87 10.14 5.34
C VAL A 128 18.79 10.29 6.42
N LEU A 129 18.55 11.53 6.88
CA LEU A 129 17.51 11.81 7.88
C LEU A 129 16.13 11.44 7.35
N THR A 130 15.78 11.90 6.15
CA THR A 130 14.46 11.66 5.54
C THR A 130 14.17 10.17 5.40
N LEU A 131 15.13 9.40 4.89
CA LEU A 131 14.96 7.96 4.71
C LEU A 131 14.89 7.21 6.04
N SER A 132 15.68 7.62 7.04
CA SER A 132 15.63 7.03 8.39
C SER A 132 14.30 7.29 9.09
N GLU A 133 13.77 8.50 9.00
CA GLU A 133 12.46 8.87 9.56
C GLU A 133 11.31 8.10 8.86
N ASN A 134 11.37 7.99 7.53
CA ASN A 134 10.39 7.23 6.76
C ASN A 134 10.45 5.73 7.09
N ALA A 135 11.65 5.13 7.16
CA ALA A 135 11.82 3.72 7.49
C ALA A 135 11.23 3.40 8.87
N LYS A 136 11.45 4.26 9.85
CA LYS A 136 10.84 4.15 11.18
C LYS A 136 9.32 4.27 11.12
N SER A 137 8.80 5.27 10.40
CA SER A 137 7.35 5.53 10.28
C SER A 137 6.62 4.38 9.58
N LEU A 138 7.25 3.80 8.55
CA LEU A 138 6.76 2.66 7.78
C LEU A 138 7.09 1.30 8.43
N LYS A 139 7.68 1.31 9.63
CA LYS A 139 7.97 0.11 10.44
C LYS A 139 8.85 -0.90 9.71
N PHE A 140 9.88 -0.43 9.01
CA PHE A 140 10.90 -1.29 8.45
C PHE A 140 11.50 -2.16 9.55
N ARG A 141 11.56 -3.48 9.32
CA ARG A 141 12.13 -4.42 10.29
C ARG A 141 13.66 -4.28 10.41
N SER A 142 14.31 -3.88 9.32
CA SER A 142 15.72 -3.58 9.23
C SER A 142 15.90 -2.44 8.25
N HIS A 143 16.76 -1.48 8.58
CA HIS A 143 17.15 -0.37 7.70
C HIS A 143 18.46 0.23 8.22
N GLY A 144 19.26 0.84 7.34
CA GLY A 144 20.51 1.48 7.71
C GLY A 144 21.25 2.05 6.50
N PHE A 145 22.25 2.88 6.77
CA PHE A 145 23.27 3.26 5.80
C PHE A 145 24.57 2.60 6.23
N GLU A 146 25.32 2.11 5.25
CA GLU A 146 26.62 1.49 5.47
C GLU A 146 27.72 2.46 5.03
N GLU A 147 28.83 2.48 5.77
CA GLU A 147 30.05 3.15 5.36
C GLU A 147 30.84 2.18 4.48
N GLU A 148 31.28 2.62 3.30
CA GLU A 148 32.17 1.85 2.43
C GLU A 148 33.63 1.97 2.87
#